data_AF-A0A7H8JPL9-F1
#
_entry.id   AF-A0A7H8JPL9-F1
#
_cell.length_a   1.000
_cell.length_b   1.000
_cell.length_c   1.000
_cell.angle_alpha   90.00
_cell.angle_beta   90.00
_cell.angle_gamma   90.00
#
_symmetry.space_group_name_H-M   'P 1'
#
loop_
_entity.id
_entity.type
_entity.pdbx_description
1 polymer ?
#
loop_
_entity_poly.entity_id
_entity_poly.type
_entity_poly.pdbx_seq_one_letter_code
_entity_poly.pdbx_strand_id
1 'polypeptide(L)'
;MTCYDRKDMGLLLLRLGAGGILAAHGSQKLFGWFGGGGIEGTSSFMESVGYSPGKASAVAAGVGELGSGALLALGLATPAAGGAAMGTMAGASAVLAPKGFWSQSGGYEYPLTLGLIGTTLAVMGPGRLSLDDALRHKLNRGWMVPAALGAAAAAASVVVCSRGAGRSADEGDDGDGDVAVGEGGNGFGELASDD
;
A
#
# COMPACT_ATOMS: atom_id res chain seq x y z
N MET A 1 32.05 5.34 28.06
CA MET A 1 31.79 4.65 26.78
C MET A 1 30.44 3.97 26.88
N THR A 2 29.45 4.44 26.14
CA THR A 2 28.17 3.75 26.05
C THR A 2 28.33 2.55 25.13
N CYS A 3 28.46 1.35 25.70
CA CYS A 3 28.29 0.13 24.92
C CYS A 3 26.85 0.11 24.39
N TYR A 4 26.73 -0.08 23.07
CA TYR A 4 25.47 -0.43 22.44
C TYR A 4 25.25 -1.93 22.64
N ASP A 5 24.06 -2.32 23.07
CA ASP A 5 23.76 -3.73 23.27
C ASP A 5 23.31 -4.38 21.95
N ARG A 6 23.14 -5.72 21.97
CA ARG A 6 22.67 -6.46 20.78
C ARG A 6 21.28 -6.03 20.32
N LYS A 7 20.43 -5.52 21.22
CA LYS A 7 19.07 -5.06 20.89
C LYS A 7 19.11 -3.74 20.13
N ASP A 8 19.94 -2.79 20.56
CA ASP A 8 20.16 -1.51 19.88
C ASP A 8 20.63 -1.74 18.44
N MET A 9 21.57 -2.68 18.25
CA MET A 9 22.06 -3.05 16.92
C MET A 9 20.98 -3.74 16.08
N GLY A 10 20.22 -4.68 16.66
CA GLY A 10 19.12 -5.36 15.98
C GLY A 10 18.02 -4.39 15.51
N LEU A 11 17.65 -3.43 16.35
CA LEU A 11 16.68 -2.39 15.99
C LEU A 11 17.19 -1.48 14.88
N LEU A 12 18.48 -1.10 14.91
CA LEU A 12 19.09 -0.34 13.82
C LEU A 12 19.05 -1.12 12.50
N LEU A 13 19.42 -2.40 12.50
CA LEU A 13 19.40 -3.24 11.30
C LEU A 13 17.99 -3.40 10.75
N LEU A 14 16.99 -3.63 11.60
CA LEU A 14 15.59 -3.68 11.19
C LEU A 14 15.13 -2.36 10.57
N ARG A 15 15.49 -1.23 11.19
CA ARG A 15 15.17 0.11 10.69
C ARG A 15 15.80 0.39 9.33
N LEU A 16 17.09 0.11 9.17
CA LEU A 16 17.80 0.34 7.91
C LEU A 16 17.31 -0.60 6.80
N GLY A 17 17.08 -1.88 7.12
CA GLY A 17 16.59 -2.86 6.16
C GLY A 17 15.18 -2.54 5.67
N ALA A 18 14.19 -2.55 6.58
CA ALA A 18 12.80 -2.31 6.22
C ALA A 18 12.57 -0.86 5.75
N GLY A 19 13.19 0.12 6.43
CA GLY A 19 13.10 1.52 6.05
C GLY A 19 13.73 1.81 4.69
N GLY A 20 14.89 1.20 4.40
CA GLY A 20 15.55 1.33 3.10
C GLY A 20 14.73 0.73 1.95
N ILE A 21 14.11 -0.43 2.17
CA ILE A 21 13.19 -1.05 1.21
C ILE A 21 11.99 -0.14 0.92
N LEU A 22 11.32 0.37 1.96
CA LEU A 22 10.20 1.30 1.81
C LEU A 22 10.62 2.59 1.09
N ALA A 23 11.79 3.13 1.43
CA ALA A 23 12.34 4.31 0.77
C ALA A 23 12.63 4.06 -0.72
N ALA A 24 13.14 2.88 -1.07
CA ALA A 24 13.37 2.49 -2.45
C ALA A 24 12.06 2.39 -3.24
N HIS A 25 11.04 1.73 -2.69
CA HIS A 25 9.71 1.63 -3.32
C HIS A 25 9.02 3.00 -3.44
N GLY A 26 9.09 3.85 -2.42
CA GLY A 26 8.57 5.21 -2.49
C GLY A 26 9.29 6.04 -3.54
N SER A 27 10.61 5.88 -3.68
CA SER A 27 11.41 6.55 -4.72
C SER A 27 11.08 6.05 -6.13
N GLN A 28 10.76 4.76 -6.29
CA GLN A 28 10.25 4.20 -7.55
C GLN A 28 8.93 4.87 -7.95
N LYS A 29 8.02 5.06 -6.99
CA LYS A 29 6.70 5.65 -7.22
C LYS A 29 6.74 7.16 -7.45
N LEU A 30 7.57 7.90 -6.72
CA LEU A 30 7.62 9.37 -6.83
C LEU A 30 8.55 9.85 -7.93
N PHE A 31 9.72 9.23 -8.08
CA PHE A 31 10.80 9.76 -8.89
C PHE A 31 11.18 8.86 -10.07
N GLY A 32 10.61 7.64 -10.15
CA GLY A 32 10.97 6.66 -11.18
C GLY A 32 12.38 6.08 -11.00
N TRP A 33 12.98 6.25 -9.82
CA TRP A 33 14.31 5.71 -9.53
C TRP A 33 14.29 4.18 -9.49
N PHE A 34 15.45 3.54 -9.63
CA PHE A 34 15.56 2.07 -9.58
C PHE A 34 14.64 1.34 -10.57
N GLY A 35 14.43 1.93 -11.76
CA GLY A 35 13.54 1.37 -12.79
C GLY A 35 12.04 1.50 -12.47
N GLY A 36 11.65 2.40 -11.57
CA GLY A 36 10.25 2.66 -11.23
C GLY A 36 9.49 3.45 -12.29
N GLY A 37 8.15 3.36 -12.27
CA GLY A 37 7.27 4.05 -13.22
C GLY A 37 7.08 5.55 -12.96
N GLY A 38 7.62 6.09 -11.85
CA GLY A 38 7.38 7.46 -11.44
C GLY A 38 5.89 7.74 -11.18
N ILE A 39 5.54 9.01 -11.00
CA ILE A 39 4.16 9.38 -10.67
C ILE A 39 3.19 8.95 -11.77
N GLU A 40 3.58 9.11 -13.04
CA GLU A 40 2.71 8.83 -14.19
C GLU A 40 2.42 7.32 -14.34
N GLY A 41 3.46 6.48 -14.32
CA GLY A 41 3.27 5.03 -14.40
C GLY A 41 2.54 4.48 -13.18
N THR A 42 2.81 5.05 -12.00
CA THR A 42 2.12 4.66 -10.76
C THR A 42 0.67 5.11 -10.77
N SER A 43 0.34 6.29 -11.32
CA SER A 43 -1.04 6.77 -11.39
C SER A 43 -1.90 5.92 -12.31
N SER A 44 -1.38 5.56 -13.49
CA SER A 44 -2.10 4.64 -14.39
C SER A 44 -2.30 3.28 -13.75
N PHE A 45 -1.30 2.76 -13.03
CA PHE A 45 -1.46 1.53 -12.27
C PHE A 45 -2.54 1.66 -11.18
N MET A 46 -2.55 2.75 -10.40
CA MET A 46 -3.54 2.99 -9.35
C MET A 46 -4.97 3.05 -9.90
N GLU A 47 -5.19 3.71 -11.03
CA GLU A 47 -6.48 3.73 -11.73
C GLU A 47 -6.91 2.33 -12.16
N SER A 48 -6.02 1.55 -12.79
CA SER A 48 -6.33 0.17 -13.21
C SER A 48 -6.67 -0.79 -12.06
N VAL A 49 -6.36 -0.43 -10.81
CA VAL A 49 -6.71 -1.23 -9.62
C VAL A 49 -7.83 -0.61 -8.79
N GLY A 50 -8.55 0.36 -9.33
CA GLY A 50 -9.76 0.94 -8.73
C GLY A 50 -9.54 2.11 -7.77
N TYR A 51 -8.37 2.76 -7.81
CA TYR A 51 -8.14 4.00 -7.09
C TYR A 51 -8.34 5.22 -8.00
N SER A 52 -9.37 6.02 -7.72
CA SER A 52 -9.63 7.28 -8.43
C SER A 52 -9.68 8.46 -7.44
N PRO A 53 -8.96 9.57 -7.69
CA PRO A 53 -8.04 9.81 -8.82
C PRO A 53 -6.67 9.13 -8.64
N GLY A 54 -6.14 8.50 -9.69
CA GLY A 54 -4.92 7.68 -9.62
C GLY A 54 -3.68 8.45 -9.20
N LYS A 55 -3.54 9.71 -9.66
CA LYS A 55 -2.42 10.58 -9.31
C LYS A 55 -2.33 10.89 -7.82
N ALA A 56 -3.47 11.15 -7.16
CA ALA A 56 -3.48 11.43 -5.73
C ALA A 56 -3.07 10.19 -4.93
N SER A 57 -3.58 9.02 -5.32
CA SER A 57 -3.24 7.73 -4.71
C SER A 57 -1.77 7.35 -4.93
N ALA A 58 -1.23 7.61 -6.13
CA ALA A 58 0.18 7.38 -6.46
C ALA A 58 1.12 8.25 -5.61
N VAL A 59 0.80 9.55 -5.49
CA VAL A 59 1.57 10.47 -4.65
C VAL A 59 1.45 10.08 -3.17
N ALA A 60 0.24 9.76 -2.69
CA ALA A 60 0.03 9.35 -1.30
C ALA A 60 0.80 8.05 -0.95
N ALA A 61 0.74 7.03 -1.83
CA ALA A 61 1.49 5.79 -1.66
C ALA A 61 3.01 6.05 -1.70
N GLY A 62 3.49 6.83 -2.66
CA GLY A 62 4.90 7.15 -2.80
C GLY A 62 5.46 7.96 -1.62
N VAL A 63 4.75 9.01 -1.18
CA VAL A 63 5.13 9.83 -0.02
C VAL A 63 5.04 9.01 1.26
N GLY A 64 4.01 8.18 1.40
CA GLY A 64 3.84 7.33 2.56
C GLY A 64 4.97 6.32 2.69
N GLU A 65 5.34 5.63 1.61
CA GLU A 65 6.45 4.66 1.59
C GLU A 65 7.81 5.34 1.77
N LEU A 66 8.08 6.42 1.03
CA LEU A 66 9.35 7.13 1.13
C LEU A 66 9.51 7.79 2.50
N GLY A 67 8.47 8.48 2.96
CA GLY A 67 8.47 9.19 4.23
C GLY A 67 8.59 8.25 5.41
N SER A 68 7.76 7.18 5.46
CA SER A 68 7.87 6.17 6.52
C SER A 68 9.22 5.45 6.47
N GLY A 69 9.70 5.09 5.28
CA GLY A 69 10.98 4.43 5.09
C GLY A 69 12.16 5.26 5.57
N ALA A 70 12.23 6.53 5.18
CA ALA A 70 13.28 7.46 5.59
C ALA A 70 13.24 7.72 7.11
N LEU A 71 12.05 7.97 7.66
CA LEU A 71 11.88 8.21 9.10
C LEU A 71 12.25 6.97 9.93
N LEU A 72 11.86 5.77 9.50
CA LEU A 72 12.26 4.52 10.14
C LEU A 72 13.77 4.33 10.07
N ALA A 73 14.40 4.49 8.89
CA ALA A 73 15.85 4.35 8.75
C ALA A 73 16.61 5.28 9.71
N LEU A 74 16.17 6.54 9.84
CA LEU A 74 16.74 7.51 10.77
C LEU A 74 16.38 7.25 12.24
N GLY A 75 15.33 6.47 12.51
CA GLY A 75 14.75 6.31 13.84
C GLY A 75 14.22 7.64 14.38
N LEU A 76 13.48 8.37 13.55
CA LEU A 76 12.88 9.66 13.86
C LEU A 76 11.36 9.56 13.87
N ALA A 77 10.71 10.09 14.91
CA ALA A 77 9.27 9.99 15.09
C ALA A 77 8.74 8.56 14.93
N THR A 78 9.46 7.60 15.52
CA THR A 78 9.34 6.16 15.24
C THR A 78 7.91 5.61 15.33
N PRO A 79 7.06 6.02 16.31
CA PRO A 79 5.66 5.59 16.34
C PRO A 79 4.87 6.03 15.10
N ALA A 80 5.06 7.28 14.66
CA ALA A 80 4.41 7.82 13.47
C ALA A 80 4.96 7.19 12.19
N ALA A 81 6.28 6.98 12.11
CA ALA A 81 6.93 6.32 10.99
C ALA A 81 6.44 4.88 10.80
N GLY A 82 6.38 4.09 11.88
CA GLY A 82 5.87 2.73 11.85
C GLY A 82 4.37 2.65 11.58
N GLY A 83 3.57 3.59 12.10
CA GLY A 83 2.16 3.72 11.75
C GLY A 83 1.95 4.04 10.27
N ALA A 84 2.72 4.97 9.70
CA ALA A 84 2.67 5.28 8.27
C ALA A 84 3.08 4.08 7.41
N ALA A 85 4.10 3.33 7.80
CA ALA A 85 4.47 2.07 7.14
C ALA A 85 3.32 1.04 7.21
N MET A 86 2.69 0.87 8.38
CA MET A 86 1.53 -0.01 8.53
C MET A 86 0.38 0.39 7.59
N GLY A 87 0.01 1.67 7.56
CA GLY A 87 -1.12 2.15 6.76
C GLY A 87 -0.88 2.02 5.25
N THR A 88 0.32 2.38 4.78
CA THR A 88 0.70 2.29 3.36
C THR A 88 0.76 0.84 2.89
N MET A 89 1.34 -0.03 3.71
CA MET A 89 1.42 -1.46 3.41
C MET A 89 0.06 -2.16 3.51
N ALA A 90 -0.86 -1.69 4.34
CA ALA A 90 -2.24 -2.18 4.35
C ALA A 90 -2.96 -1.86 3.03
N GLY A 91 -2.81 -0.63 2.52
CA GLY A 91 -3.32 -0.26 1.19
C GLY A 91 -2.71 -1.11 0.06
N ALA A 92 -1.39 -1.28 0.07
CA ALA A 92 -0.70 -2.16 -0.88
C ALA A 92 -1.19 -3.61 -0.77
N SER A 93 -1.38 -4.13 0.44
CA SER A 93 -1.87 -5.49 0.66
C SER A 93 -3.29 -5.66 0.12
N ALA A 94 -4.16 -4.67 0.28
CA ALA A 94 -5.51 -4.71 -0.30
C ALA A 94 -5.49 -4.73 -1.84
N VAL A 95 -4.51 -4.07 -2.48
CA VAL A 95 -4.31 -4.16 -3.93
C VAL A 95 -3.99 -5.58 -4.39
N LEU A 96 -3.14 -6.25 -3.61
CA LEU A 96 -2.57 -7.56 -3.94
C LEU A 96 -3.41 -8.73 -3.39
N ALA A 97 -4.37 -8.47 -2.50
CA ALA A 97 -5.23 -9.49 -1.88
C ALA A 97 -5.92 -10.44 -2.89
N PRO A 98 -6.45 -9.99 -4.04
CA PRO A 98 -7.04 -10.88 -5.04
C PRO A 98 -6.05 -11.88 -5.66
N LYS A 99 -4.74 -11.62 -5.61
CA LYS A 99 -3.68 -12.50 -6.14
C LYS A 99 -3.25 -13.57 -5.13
N GLY A 100 -3.85 -13.61 -3.95
CA GLY A 100 -3.51 -14.55 -2.88
C GLY A 100 -2.33 -14.10 -2.01
N PHE A 101 -1.84 -14.99 -1.17
CA PHE A 101 -0.82 -14.66 -0.16
C PHE A 101 0.59 -14.55 -0.76
N TRP A 102 1.03 -15.56 -1.51
CA TRP A 102 2.43 -15.73 -1.90
C TRP A 102 2.99 -14.64 -2.80
N SER A 103 4.10 -14.02 -2.40
CA SER A 103 4.78 -12.96 -3.15
C SER A 103 5.29 -13.43 -4.52
N GLN A 104 5.63 -14.71 -4.67
CA GLN A 104 6.08 -15.28 -5.95
C GLN A 104 4.97 -15.25 -7.02
N SER A 105 3.71 -15.28 -6.59
CA SER A 105 2.52 -15.15 -7.46
C SER A 105 2.02 -13.70 -7.55
N GLY A 106 2.78 -12.73 -7.02
CA GLY A 106 2.35 -11.34 -6.91
C GLY A 106 1.32 -11.10 -5.79
N GLY A 107 1.31 -11.94 -4.76
CA GLY A 107 0.45 -11.81 -3.59
C GLY A 107 0.91 -10.75 -2.57
N TYR A 108 0.17 -10.63 -1.47
CA TYR A 108 0.36 -9.57 -0.46
C TYR A 108 1.31 -9.91 0.69
N GLU A 109 1.97 -11.07 0.69
CA GLU A 109 2.94 -11.51 1.71
C GLU A 109 4.00 -10.45 2.02
N TYR A 110 4.60 -9.87 0.99
CA TYR A 110 5.70 -8.91 1.14
C TYR A 110 5.27 -7.57 1.78
N PRO A 111 4.25 -6.85 1.27
CA PRO A 111 3.78 -5.64 1.93
C PRO A 111 3.26 -5.92 3.34
N LEU A 112 2.55 -7.04 3.57
CA LEU A 112 2.13 -7.43 4.91
C LEU A 112 3.32 -7.54 5.87
N THR A 113 4.39 -8.20 5.43
CA THR A 113 5.62 -8.37 6.22
C THR A 113 6.26 -7.02 6.57
N LEU A 114 6.37 -6.10 5.60
CA LEU A 114 6.90 -4.75 5.85
C LEU A 114 6.01 -3.93 6.80
N GLY A 115 4.69 -4.05 6.65
CA GLY A 115 3.72 -3.41 7.55
C GLY A 115 3.83 -3.93 8.98
N LEU A 116 4.02 -5.25 9.15
CA LEU A 116 4.27 -5.87 10.45
C LEU A 116 5.58 -5.38 11.06
N ILE A 117 6.67 -5.34 10.30
CA ILE A 117 7.96 -4.81 10.78
C ILE A 117 7.81 -3.35 11.22
N GLY A 118 7.13 -2.52 10.42
CA GLY A 118 6.85 -1.12 10.77
C GLY A 118 6.05 -0.98 12.06
N THR A 119 5.01 -1.80 12.22
CA THR A 119 4.16 -1.86 13.43
C THR A 119 4.97 -2.30 14.64
N THR A 120 5.81 -3.33 14.49
CA THR A 120 6.71 -3.80 15.54
C THR A 120 7.68 -2.70 15.97
N LEU A 121 8.28 -1.97 15.02
CA LEU A 121 9.17 -0.84 15.32
C LEU A 121 8.44 0.33 15.99
N ALA A 122 7.19 0.61 15.63
CA ALA A 122 6.37 1.61 16.33
C ALA A 122 6.17 1.27 17.81
N VAL A 123 6.00 -0.02 18.14
CA VAL A 123 5.77 -0.50 19.51
C VAL A 123 7.06 -0.67 20.30
N MET A 124 8.09 -1.30 19.70
CA MET A 124 9.38 -1.53 20.35
C MET A 124 10.20 -0.24 20.51
N GLY A 125 9.94 0.75 19.67
CA GLY A 125 10.63 2.02 19.66
C GLY A 125 11.94 2.03 18.85
N PRO A 126 12.63 3.17 18.83
CA PRO A 126 13.76 3.44 17.94
C PRO A 126 15.08 2.73 18.29
N GLY A 127 15.26 2.34 19.55
CA GLY A 127 16.57 2.00 20.12
C GLY A 127 17.48 3.23 20.31
N ARG A 128 18.65 3.04 20.91
CA ARG A 128 19.57 4.14 21.27
C ARG A 128 20.36 4.71 20.10
N LEU A 129 20.49 3.94 19.00
CA LEU A 129 21.16 4.36 17.77
C LEU A 129 20.18 5.08 16.82
N SER A 130 19.51 6.13 17.30
CA SER A 130 18.41 6.79 16.58
C SER A 130 18.41 8.31 16.75
N LEU A 131 17.76 9.02 15.82
CA LEU A 131 17.55 10.45 15.98
C LEU A 131 16.57 10.78 17.12
N ASP A 132 15.60 9.90 17.39
CA ASP A 132 14.71 10.06 18.55
C ASP A 132 15.49 10.05 19.87
N ASP A 133 16.47 9.16 20.06
CA ASP A 133 17.34 9.15 21.25
C ASP A 133 18.20 10.43 21.32
N ALA A 134 18.80 10.82 20.19
CA ALA A 134 19.58 12.05 20.08
C ALA A 134 18.76 13.31 20.42
N LEU A 135 17.47 13.32 20.06
CA LEU A 135 16.51 14.39 20.36
C LEU A 135 15.81 14.24 21.72
N ARG A 136 16.27 13.31 22.58
CA ARG A 136 15.69 13.05 23.92
C ARG A 136 14.21 12.65 23.88
N HIS A 137 13.83 11.86 22.89
CA HIS A 137 12.49 11.30 22.68
C HIS A 137 11.35 12.32 22.59
N LYS A 138 11.65 13.56 22.17
CA LYS A 138 10.60 14.59 21.96
C LYS A 138 9.52 14.13 20.96
N LEU A 139 9.90 13.34 19.97
CA LEU A 139 9.06 12.79 18.91
C LEU A 139 8.72 11.30 19.09
N ASN A 140 9.08 10.71 20.24
CA ASN A 140 8.81 9.31 20.56
C ASN A 140 8.22 9.19 21.97
N ARG A 141 6.98 9.64 22.13
CA ARG A 141 6.24 9.55 23.39
C ARG A 141 5.30 8.36 23.37
N GLY A 142 5.09 7.71 24.52
CA GLY A 142 4.27 6.49 24.61
C GLY A 142 2.84 6.64 24.06
N TRP A 143 2.21 7.81 24.24
CA TRP A 143 0.87 8.08 23.69
C TRP A 143 0.81 8.12 22.16
N MET A 144 1.95 8.38 21.51
CA MET A 144 2.04 8.46 20.04
C MET A 144 1.89 7.09 19.40
N VAL A 145 2.18 5.99 20.11
CA VAL A 145 2.03 4.63 19.59
C VAL A 145 0.56 4.30 19.30
N PRO A 146 -0.36 4.31 20.27
CA PRO A 146 -1.78 4.05 19.99
C PRO A 146 -2.39 5.11 19.07
N ALA A 147 -1.95 6.37 19.16
CA ALA A 147 -2.44 7.43 18.26
C ALA A 147 -2.03 7.18 16.80
N ALA A 148 -0.76 6.85 16.54
CA ALA A 148 -0.26 6.59 15.20
C ALA A 148 -0.86 5.32 14.60
N LEU A 149 -0.96 4.24 15.37
CA LEU A 149 -1.57 2.99 14.91
C LEU A 149 -3.07 3.16 14.67
N GLY A 150 -3.78 3.84 15.57
CA GLY A 150 -5.21 4.14 15.39
C GLY A 150 -5.47 5.01 14.16
N ALA A 151 -4.68 6.07 13.97
CA ALA A 151 -4.78 6.94 12.79
C ALA A 151 -4.45 6.19 11.49
N ALA A 152 -3.41 5.37 11.49
CA ALA A 152 -3.04 4.56 10.33
C ALA A 152 -4.08 3.50 9.99
N ALA A 153 -4.66 2.83 10.99
CA ALA A 153 -5.75 1.87 10.78
C ALA A 153 -7.01 2.55 10.23
N ALA A 154 -7.37 3.73 10.75
CA ALA A 154 -8.49 4.52 10.23
C ALA A 154 -8.23 4.95 8.78
N ALA A 155 -7.04 5.50 8.48
CA ALA A 155 -6.67 5.91 7.14
C ALA A 155 -6.66 4.73 6.16
N ALA A 156 -6.05 3.60 6.54
CA ALA A 156 -6.05 2.39 5.73
C ALA A 156 -7.48 1.88 5.47
N SER A 157 -8.34 1.86 6.49
CA SER A 157 -9.74 1.44 6.32
C SER A 157 -10.47 2.34 5.34
N VAL A 158 -10.32 3.66 5.44
CA VAL A 158 -10.93 4.62 4.49
C VAL A 158 -10.43 4.38 3.07
N VAL A 159 -9.12 4.20 2.89
CA VAL A 159 -8.50 3.96 1.58
C VAL A 159 -8.94 2.62 0.98
N VAL A 160 -9.05 1.57 1.79
CA VAL A 160 -9.50 0.25 1.31
C VAL A 160 -11.00 0.24 1.00
N CYS A 161 -11.83 0.86 1.84
CA CYS A 161 -13.27 0.95 1.60
C CYS A 161 -13.61 1.82 0.39
N SER A 162 -12.92 2.96 0.20
CA SER A 162 -13.14 3.84 -0.96
C SER A 162 -12.79 3.16 -2.28
N ARG A 163 -11.75 2.30 -2.31
CA ARG A 163 -11.43 1.43 -3.45
C ARG A 163 -12.55 0.41 -3.75
N GLY A 164 -13.14 -0.18 -2.72
CA GLY A 164 -14.25 -1.12 -2.89
C GLY A 164 -15.48 -0.45 -3.53
N ALA A 165 -15.81 0.76 -3.08
CA ALA A 165 -16.90 1.55 -3.67
C ALA A 165 -16.63 1.94 -5.14
N GLY A 166 -15.37 2.23 -5.50
CA GLY A 166 -14.98 2.54 -6.88
C GLY A 166 -15.18 1.36 -7.84
N ARG A 167 -14.86 0.13 -7.43
CA ARG A 167 -15.09 -1.07 -8.27
C ARG A 167 -16.57 -1.34 -8.54
N SER A 168 -17.42 -1.17 -7.54
CA SER A 168 -18.86 -1.42 -7.70
C SER A 168 -19.56 -0.39 -8.60
N ALA A 169 -18.99 0.81 -8.74
CA ALA A 169 -19.50 1.81 -9.69
C ALA A 169 -19.12 1.51 -11.13
N ASP A 170 -17.92 0.96 -11.36
CA ASP A 170 -17.38 0.59 -12.68
C ASP A 170 -18.05 -0.68 -13.23
N GLU A 171 -18.25 -1.70 -12.37
CA GLU A 171 -18.97 -2.95 -12.72
C GLU A 171 -20.47 -2.72 -13.03
N GLY A 172 -21.03 -1.57 -12.65
CA GLY A 172 -22.41 -1.19 -12.95
C GLY A 172 -22.61 -0.44 -14.27
N ASP A 173 -21.53 0.05 -14.89
CA ASP A 173 -21.55 0.78 -16.18
C ASP A 173 -21.34 -0.16 -17.38
N ASP A 174 -20.58 -1.25 -17.18
CA ASP A 174 -20.35 -2.30 -18.19
C ASP A 174 -21.57 -3.23 -18.43
N GLY A 175 -22.67 -3.04 -17.69
CA GLY A 175 -23.87 -3.90 -17.71
C GLY A 175 -25.01 -3.45 -18.65
N ASP A 176 -24.90 -2.30 -19.31
CA ASP A 176 -25.99 -1.70 -20.14
C ASP A 176 -25.65 -1.62 -21.64
N GLY A 177 -24.64 -2.38 -22.09
CA GLY A 177 -24.25 -2.49 -23.50
C GLY A 177 -24.51 -3.88 -24.08
N ASP A 178 -25.55 -3.99 -24.91
CA ASP A 178 -26.01 -5.13 -25.72
C ASP A 178 -26.88 -6.16 -24.97
N VAL A 179 -28.17 -6.35 -25.29
CA VAL A 179 -28.69 -6.85 -26.58
C VAL A 179 -30.08 -6.28 -26.89
N ALA A 180 -30.18 -5.36 -27.86
CA ALA A 180 -31.41 -5.09 -28.60
C ALA A 180 -31.32 -5.73 -29.98
N VAL A 181 -31.59 -7.04 -30.07
CA VAL A 181 -31.87 -7.70 -31.34
C VAL A 181 -33.36 -7.58 -31.58
N GLY A 182 -33.72 -6.69 -32.50
CA GLY A 182 -35.10 -6.46 -32.92
C GLY A 182 -35.71 -7.68 -33.61
N GLU A 183 -36.94 -8.00 -33.22
CA GLU A 183 -37.81 -8.92 -33.93
C GLU A 183 -38.21 -8.37 -35.32
N GLY A 184 -38.29 -9.27 -36.30
CA GLY A 184 -38.85 -9.00 -37.62
C GLY A 184 -39.09 -10.30 -38.36
N GLY A 185 -40.20 -10.97 -38.08
CA GLY A 185 -40.61 -12.20 -38.76
C GLY A 185 -41.22 -11.96 -40.14
N ASN A 186 -41.03 -12.93 -41.03
CA ASN A 186 -41.90 -13.24 -42.15
C ASN A 186 -41.63 -14.67 -42.62
N GLY A 187 -42.65 -15.53 -42.45
CA GLY A 187 -42.61 -16.92 -42.90
C GLY A 187 -42.78 -17.05 -44.41
N PHE A 188 -42.30 -18.18 -44.93
CA PHE A 188 -43.05 -19.00 -45.88
C PHE A 188 -42.41 -20.40 -45.88
N GLY A 189 -43.24 -21.43 -45.80
CA GLY A 189 -42.80 -22.82 -45.79
C GLY A 189 -42.27 -23.26 -47.15
N GLU A 190 -41.43 -24.30 -47.12
CA GLU A 190 -41.29 -25.21 -48.24
C GLU A 190 -41.09 -26.62 -47.67
N LEU A 191 -41.96 -27.50 -48.12
CA LEU A 191 -41.99 -28.94 -47.87
C LEU A 191 -41.00 -29.65 -48.79
N ALA A 192 -40.70 -30.91 -48.44
CA ALA A 192 -40.16 -32.03 -49.25
C ALA A 192 -38.79 -32.53 -48.71
N SER A 193 -38.70 -33.71 -48.10
CA SER A 193 -38.87 -35.08 -48.63
C SER A 193 -37.63 -35.58 -49.38
N ASP A 194 -37.06 -36.67 -48.84
CA ASP A 194 -36.32 -37.78 -49.46
C ASP A 194 -35.28 -37.50 -50.56
N ASP A 195 -34.01 -37.81 -50.26
CA ASP A 195 -33.20 -38.88 -50.88
C ASP A 195 -31.80 -39.00 -50.22
#